data_AF-A0A8J5CFG5-F1
#
_entry.id   AF-A0A8J5CFG5-F1
#
_cell.length_a   1.000
_cell.length_b   1.000
_cell.length_c   1.000
_cell.angle_alpha   90.00
_cell.angle_beta   90.00
_cell.angle_gamma   90.00
#
_symmetry.space_group_name_H-M   'P 1'
#
loop_
_entity.id
_entity.type
_entity.pdbx_description
1 polymer ?
#
loop_
_entity_poly.entity_id
_entity_poly.type
_entity_poly.pdbx_seq_one_letter_code
_entity_poly.pdbx_strand_id
1 'polypeptide(L)'
;MINYIAGRYEDMISMDPIESISADRQVDISLQVLQGLTEVGYQVVNVTTDGHKVNTAFQAKLGVTPDKPWFANPFVENQEQHEARVHVINDTVHPWKNGFYQLLNKKPVAPPFPGSKARIIN
;
A
#
# COMPACT_ATOMS: atom_id res chain seq x y z
N MET A 1 9.67 7.59 2.69
CA MET A 1 9.27 8.97 3.04
C MET A 1 8.19 8.90 4.10
N ILE A 2 8.19 9.82 5.05
CA ILE A 2 7.12 10.00 6.04
C ILE A 2 6.43 11.33 5.83
N ASN A 3 5.13 11.35 6.09
CA ASN A 3 4.30 12.54 6.02
C ASN A 3 3.50 12.64 7.33
N TYR A 4 3.57 13.79 7.98
CA TYR A 4 2.81 14.03 9.20
C TYR A 4 1.37 14.36 8.88
N ILE A 5 0.44 13.60 9.47
CA ILE A 5 -0.99 13.67 9.12
C ILE A 5 -1.65 14.97 9.58
N ALA A 6 -1.23 15.49 10.73
CA ALA A 6 -1.84 16.68 11.33
C ALA A 6 -1.11 17.99 10.95
N GLY A 7 -0.15 17.96 10.00
CA GLY A 7 0.67 19.12 9.69
C GLY A 7 1.37 19.03 8.34
N ARG A 8 2.49 19.74 8.20
CA ARG A 8 3.23 19.89 6.94
C ARG A 8 4.63 19.26 6.97
N TYR A 9 4.93 18.47 7.99
CA TYR A 9 6.23 17.82 8.08
C TYR A 9 6.28 16.65 7.11
N GLU A 10 7.34 16.63 6.30
CA GLU A 10 7.65 15.59 5.33
C GLU A 10 9.15 15.35 5.35
N ASP A 11 9.56 14.08 5.35
CA ASP A 11 10.98 13.75 5.31
C ASP A 11 11.27 12.40 4.63
N MET A 12 12.45 12.30 4.04
CA MET A 12 12.96 11.10 3.38
C MET A 12 13.81 10.29 4.35
N ILE A 13 13.22 9.18 4.83
CA ILE A 13 13.80 8.35 5.89
C ILE A 13 14.55 7.10 5.42
N SER A 14 14.36 6.67 4.17
CA SER A 14 15.08 5.53 3.59
C SER A 14 15.27 5.74 2.10
N MET A 15 16.46 5.39 1.63
CA MET A 15 16.82 5.31 0.22
C MET A 15 17.60 4.03 0.00
N ASP A 16 16.95 3.06 -0.60
CA ASP A 16 17.56 1.77 -0.89
C ASP A 16 17.89 1.71 -2.39
N PRO A 17 19.15 1.48 -2.78
CA PRO A 17 19.48 1.16 -4.16
C PRO A 17 19.01 -0.28 -4.42
N ILE A 18 18.00 -0.43 -5.28
CA ILE A 18 17.41 -1.74 -5.58
C ILE A 18 17.59 -2.05 -7.07
N GLU A 19 18.35 -3.09 -7.38
CA GLU A 19 18.50 -3.60 -8.76
C GLU A 19 17.22 -4.27 -9.27
N SER A 20 16.49 -4.95 -8.37
CA SER A 20 15.17 -5.53 -8.67
C SER A 20 14.25 -5.49 -7.45
N ILE A 21 13.04 -5.00 -7.64
CA ILE A 21 12.06 -4.83 -6.56
C ILE A 21 11.42 -6.19 -6.25
N SER A 22 11.69 -6.73 -5.05
CA SER A 22 11.04 -7.94 -4.53
C SER A 22 10.17 -7.61 -3.31
N ALA A 23 9.07 -8.34 -3.15
CA ALA A 23 8.15 -8.13 -2.03
C ALA A 23 8.81 -8.46 -0.68
N ASP A 24 9.66 -9.48 -0.61
CA ASP A 24 10.41 -9.83 0.60
C ASP A 24 11.32 -8.70 1.06
N ARG A 25 12.09 -8.12 0.12
CA ARG A 25 12.98 -7.01 0.45
C ARG A 25 12.21 -5.78 0.90
N GLN A 26 11.04 -5.52 0.30
CA GLN A 26 10.17 -4.44 0.75
C GLN A 26 9.64 -4.66 2.17
N VAL A 27 9.29 -5.90 2.55
CA VAL A 27 8.89 -6.22 3.93
C VAL A 27 10.04 -5.94 4.89
N ASP A 28 11.24 -6.43 4.59
CA ASP A 28 12.41 -6.25 5.46
C ASP A 28 12.70 -4.75 5.70
N ILE A 29 12.79 -3.97 4.63
CA ILE A 29 13.04 -2.52 4.72
C ILE A 29 11.90 -1.82 5.48
N SER A 30 10.64 -2.16 5.17
CA SER A 30 9.49 -1.53 5.80
C SER A 30 9.44 -1.81 7.30
N LEU A 31 9.79 -3.02 7.74
CA LEU A 31 9.85 -3.37 9.15
C LEU A 31 11.02 -2.68 9.87
N GLN A 32 12.20 -2.58 9.24
CA GLN A 32 13.32 -1.83 9.80
C GLN A 32 12.97 -0.34 9.97
N VAL A 33 12.35 0.26 8.96
CA VAL A 33 11.84 1.63 9.03
C VAL A 33 10.80 1.78 10.14
N LEU A 34 9.83 0.87 10.22
CA LEU A 34 8.76 0.92 11.21
C LEU A 34 9.32 0.78 12.63
N GLN A 35 10.31 -0.08 12.83
CA GLN A 35 11.02 -0.20 14.10
C GLN A 35 11.70 1.11 14.47
N GLY A 36 12.53 1.67 13.58
CA GLY A 36 13.25 2.91 13.86
C GLY A 36 12.32 4.09 14.15
N LEU A 37 11.20 4.20 13.42
CA LEU A 37 10.19 5.22 13.69
C LEU A 37 9.53 5.01 15.06
N THR A 38 9.23 3.77 15.42
CA THR A 38 8.63 3.44 16.73
C THR A 38 9.58 3.78 17.87
N GLU A 39 10.87 3.46 17.73
CA GLU A 39 11.92 3.76 18.72
C GLU A 39 12.14 5.27 18.93
N VAL A 40 11.97 6.07 17.88
CA VAL A 40 12.02 7.54 17.95
C VAL A 40 10.76 8.13 18.61
N GLY A 41 9.69 7.34 18.73
CA GLY A 41 8.42 7.75 19.32
C GLY A 41 7.38 8.23 18.30
N TYR A 42 7.59 7.96 17.00
CA TYR A 42 6.56 8.19 15.99
C TYR A 42 5.52 7.08 16.02
N GLN A 43 4.25 7.48 15.93
CA GLN A 43 3.15 6.57 15.69
C GLN A 43 2.83 6.50 14.19
N VAL A 44 3.20 5.38 13.56
CA VAL A 44 2.87 5.13 12.15
C VAL A 44 1.46 4.56 12.07
N VAL A 45 0.54 5.29 11.46
CA VAL A 45 -0.87 4.86 11.33
C VAL A 45 -1.23 4.36 9.93
N ASN A 46 -0.43 4.70 8.91
CA ASN A 46 -0.63 4.17 7.56
C ASN A 46 0.67 4.01 6.76
N VAL A 47 0.61 3.13 5.77
CA VAL A 47 1.56 2.97 4.69
C VAL A 47 0.79 3.11 3.38
N THR A 48 1.29 3.96 2.48
CA THR A 48 0.69 4.16 1.15
C THR A 48 1.57 3.51 0.08
N THR A 49 0.96 2.73 -0.81
CA THR A 49 1.66 2.08 -1.94
C THR A 49 0.96 2.35 -3.28
N ASP A 50 1.69 2.22 -4.38
CA ASP A 50 1.05 2.18 -5.70
C ASP A 50 0.33 0.84 -5.96
N GLY A 51 -0.37 0.74 -7.10
CA GLY A 51 -1.11 -0.45 -7.51
C GLY A 51 -0.29 -1.52 -8.27
N HIS A 52 1.04 -1.53 -8.16
CA HIS A 52 1.89 -2.50 -8.85
C HIS A 52 1.81 -3.89 -8.21
N LYS A 53 1.95 -4.95 -9.01
CA LYS A 53 1.81 -6.35 -8.55
C LYS A 53 2.74 -6.71 -7.38
N VAL A 54 3.96 -6.16 -7.39
CA VAL A 54 4.94 -6.41 -6.31
C VAL A 54 4.46 -5.79 -5.00
N ASN A 55 3.85 -4.61 -5.04
CA ASN A 55 3.28 -3.97 -3.86
C ASN A 55 2.08 -4.76 -3.35
N THR A 56 1.24 -5.30 -4.23
CA THR A 56 0.16 -6.22 -3.82
C THR A 56 0.71 -7.46 -3.11
N ALA A 57 1.81 -8.04 -3.60
CA ALA A 57 2.47 -9.17 -2.95
C ALA A 57 3.09 -8.78 -1.59
N PHE A 58 3.65 -7.58 -1.47
CA PHE A 58 4.13 -7.02 -0.22
C PHE A 58 3.00 -6.87 0.81
N GLN A 59 1.86 -6.30 0.42
CA GLN A 59 0.68 -6.17 1.29
C GLN A 59 0.20 -7.55 1.79
N ALA A 60 0.12 -8.53 0.89
CA ALA A 60 -0.27 -9.89 1.25
C ALA A 60 0.71 -10.52 2.26
N LYS A 61 2.02 -10.28 2.12
CA LYS A 61 3.04 -10.75 3.08
C LYS A 61 2.91 -10.10 4.46
N LEU A 62 2.39 -8.87 4.53
CA LEU A 62 2.04 -8.21 5.80
C LEU A 62 0.72 -8.73 6.40
N GLY A 63 0.05 -9.69 5.74
CA GLY A 63 -1.24 -10.23 6.18
C GLY A 63 -2.42 -9.28 5.94
N VAL A 64 -2.28 -8.34 5.00
CA VAL A 64 -3.34 -7.41 4.61
C VAL A 64 -4.26 -8.09 3.60
N THR A 65 -5.55 -8.02 3.88
CA THR A 65 -6.63 -8.55 3.04
C THR A 65 -7.72 -7.49 2.86
N PRO A 66 -8.67 -7.66 1.91
CA PRO A 66 -9.77 -6.70 1.75
C PRO A 66 -10.64 -6.52 3.02
N ASP A 67 -10.80 -7.58 3.81
CA ASP A 67 -11.51 -7.57 5.10
C ASP A 67 -10.64 -7.06 6.26
N LYS A 68 -9.32 -7.10 6.11
CA LYS A 68 -8.34 -6.60 7.08
C LYS A 68 -7.31 -5.70 6.38
N PRO A 69 -7.65 -4.44 6.06
CA PRO A 69 -6.78 -3.51 5.32
C PRO A 69 -5.73 -2.85 6.23
N TRP A 70 -5.17 -3.62 7.17
CA TRP A 70 -4.21 -3.16 8.16
C TRP A 70 -3.40 -4.35 8.70
N PHE A 71 -2.20 -4.05 9.19
CA PHE A 71 -1.37 -4.98 9.95
C PHE A 71 -1.01 -4.37 11.31
N ALA A 72 -0.66 -5.20 12.29
CA ALA A 72 -0.21 -4.71 13.59
C ALA A 72 1.27 -4.35 13.52
N ASN A 73 1.65 -3.18 14.04
CA ASN A 73 3.04 -2.81 14.26
C ASN A 73 3.62 -3.76 15.32
N PRO A 74 4.56 -4.64 14.96
CA PRO A 74 5.09 -5.63 15.88
C PRO A 74 5.98 -5.03 16.98
N PHE A 75 6.38 -3.77 16.83
CA PHE A 75 7.30 -3.08 17.74
C PHE A 75 6.59 -2.26 18.83
N VAL A 76 5.25 -2.26 18.86
CA VAL A 76 4.46 -1.65 19.93
C VAL A 76 4.18 -2.68 21.02
N GLU A 77 4.59 -2.38 22.26
CA GLU A 77 4.48 -3.31 23.41
C GLU A 77 3.03 -3.70 23.73
N ASN A 78 2.06 -2.83 23.46
CA ASN A 78 0.65 -3.06 23.75
C ASN A 78 -0.19 -3.20 22.49
N GLN A 79 -0.17 -4.39 21.89
CA GLN A 79 -0.81 -4.70 20.61
C GLN A 79 -2.35 -4.69 20.64
N GLU A 80 -2.98 -4.67 21.82
CA GLU A 80 -4.43 -4.67 21.96
C GLU A 80 -5.08 -3.31 21.60
N GLN A 81 -4.28 -2.26 21.48
CA GLN A 81 -4.77 -0.92 21.18
C GLN A 81 -4.88 -0.67 19.67
N HIS A 82 -5.87 0.13 19.27
CA HIS A 82 -5.98 0.66 17.91
C HIS A 82 -4.70 1.38 17.45
N GLU A 83 -3.91 1.86 18.40
CA GLU A 83 -2.65 2.57 18.20
C GLU A 83 -1.58 1.72 17.52
N ALA A 84 -1.67 0.39 17.62
CA ALA A 84 -0.75 -0.53 16.95
C ALA A 84 -1.14 -0.83 15.49
N ARG A 85 -2.30 -0.37 15.00
CA ARG A 85 -2.74 -0.69 13.63
C ARG A 85 -2.12 0.24 12.61
N VAL A 86 -1.44 -0.35 11.64
CA VAL A 86 -0.92 0.33 10.46
C VAL A 86 -1.81 0.01 9.28
N HIS A 87 -2.57 1.00 8.82
CA HIS A 87 -3.45 0.87 7.67
C HIS A 87 -2.66 0.85 6.36
N VAL A 88 -3.10 0.03 5.40
CA VAL A 88 -2.49 0.01 4.07
C VAL A 88 -3.44 0.65 3.07
N ILE A 89 -2.96 1.69 2.39
CA ILE A 89 -3.75 2.50 1.47
C ILE A 89 -3.09 2.45 0.09
N ASN A 90 -3.90 2.22 -0.94
CA ASN A 90 -3.43 2.34 -2.32
C ASN A 90 -3.56 3.79 -2.77
N ASP A 91 -2.55 4.30 -3.50
CA ASP A 91 -2.62 5.62 -4.11
C ASP A 91 -3.78 5.69 -5.11
N THR A 92 -4.76 6.56 -4.80
CA THR A 92 -6.00 6.75 -5.55
C THR A 92 -5.80 7.42 -6.92
N VAL A 93 -4.66 8.08 -7.14
CA VAL A 93 -4.33 8.71 -8.43
C VAL A 93 -4.19 7.66 -9.53
N HIS A 94 -3.69 6.46 -9.21
CA HIS A 94 -3.47 5.40 -10.18
C HIS A 94 -4.78 4.79 -10.71
N PRO A 95 -5.76 4.40 -9.86
CA PRO A 95 -7.10 4.03 -10.30
C PRO A 95 -7.78 5.11 -11.16
N TRP A 96 -7.66 6.39 -10.77
CA TRP A 96 -8.24 7.49 -11.55
C TRP A 96 -7.63 7.58 -12.95
N LYS A 97 -6.28 7.59 -13.05
CA LYS A 97 -5.58 7.61 -14.35
C LYS A 97 -5.99 6.41 -15.21
N ASN A 98 -6.04 5.21 -14.62
CA ASN A 98 -6.43 4.00 -15.32
C ASN A 98 -7.85 4.11 -15.88
N GLY A 99 -8.82 4.58 -15.08
CA GLY A 99 -10.18 4.82 -15.53
C GLY A 99 -10.26 5.87 -16.65
N PHE A 100 -9.59 7.01 -16.48
CA PHE A 100 -9.54 8.07 -17.47
C PHE A 100 -8.98 7.59 -18.83
N TYR A 101 -7.83 6.89 -18.82
CA TYR A 101 -7.24 6.36 -20.04
C TYR A 101 -8.06 5.24 -20.68
N GLN A 102 -8.78 4.43 -19.89
CA GLN A 102 -9.67 3.40 -20.45
C GLN A 102 -10.89 4.02 -21.13
N LEU A 103 -11.48 5.08 -20.55
CA LEU A 103 -12.56 5.85 -21.16
C LEU A 103 -12.11 6.52 -22.46
N LEU A 104 -10.93 7.15 -22.46
CA LEU A 104 -10.35 7.76 -23.66
C LEU A 104 -10.06 6.73 -24.76
N ASN A 105 -9.55 5.55 -24.38
CA ASN A 105 -9.18 4.50 -25.34
C ASN A 105 -10.33 3.55 -25.71
N LYS A 106 -11.58 3.84 -25.30
CA LYS A 106 -12.78 3.01 -25.54
C LYS A 106 -12.60 1.54 -25.17
N LYS A 107 -11.76 1.24 -24.18
CA LYS A 107 -11.61 -0.13 -23.66
C LYS A 107 -12.73 -0.40 -22.65
N PRO A 108 -13.33 -1.60 -22.64
CA PRO A 108 -14.45 -1.91 -21.74
C PRO A 108 -14.03 -1.72 -20.28
N VAL A 109 -14.85 -0.96 -19.54
CA VAL A 109 -14.54 -0.34 -18.23
C VAL A 109 -14.66 -1.33 -17.05
N ALA A 110 -15.09 -2.57 -17.28
CA ALA A 110 -15.30 -3.56 -16.23
C ALA A 110 -15.21 -4.97 -16.81
N PRO A 111 -14.91 -6.00 -15.99
CA PRO A 111 -15.28 -7.36 -16.36
C PRO A 111 -16.77 -7.38 -16.76
N PRO A 112 -17.15 -8.16 -17.78
CA PRO A 112 -18.54 -8.22 -18.22
C PRO A 112 -19.45 -8.49 -17.03
N PHE A 113 -20.53 -7.72 -16.89
CA PHE A 113 -21.60 -8.06 -15.96
C PHE A 113 -22.03 -9.51 -16.20
N PRO A 114 -22.35 -10.29 -15.16
CA PRO A 114 -22.83 -11.66 -15.33
C PRO A 114 -24.00 -11.69 -16.33
N GLY A 115 -23.82 -12.39 -17.46
CA GLY A 115 -24.80 -12.47 -18.55
C GLY A 115 -24.64 -11.46 -19.69
N SER A 116 -23.67 -10.53 -19.64
CA SER A 116 -23.40 -9.62 -20.75
C SER A 116 -22.54 -10.29 -21.83
N LYS A 117 -22.97 -10.19 -23.10
CA LYS A 117 -22.26 -10.69 -24.29
C LYS A 117 -21.10 -9.77 -24.70
N ALA A 118 -20.35 -9.20 -23.76
CA ALA A 118 -19.21 -8.39 -24.13
C ALA A 118 -18.15 -9.31 -24.75
N ARG A 119 -17.82 -9.04 -26.01
CA ARG A 119 -16.87 -9.83 -26.80
C ARG A 119 -15.50 -9.72 -26.15
N ILE A 120 -15.00 -10.83 -25.62
CA ILE A 120 -13.60 -10.95 -25.19
C ILE A 120 -12.76 -10.84 -26.47
N ILE A 121 -12.01 -9.75 -26.61
CA ILE A 121 -10.98 -9.63 -27.64
C ILE A 121 -9.72 -10.20 -26.99
N ASN A 122 -9.34 -11.41 -27.42
CA ASN A 122 -8.12 -12.11 -27.02
C ASN A 122 -6.87 -11.28 -27.33
#